data_AF-A0A955Q259-F1
#
_entry.id   AF-A0A955Q259-F1
#
_cell.length_a   1.000
_cell.length_b   1.000
_cell.length_c   1.000
_cell.angle_alpha   90.00
_cell.angle_beta   90.00
_cell.angle_gamma   90.00
#
_symmetry.space_group_name_H-M   'P 1'
#
loop_
_entity.id
_entity.type
_entity.pdbx_description
1 polymer ?
#
loop_
_entity_poly.entity_id
_entity_poly.type
_entity_poly.pdbx_seq_one_letter_code
_entity_poly.pdbx_strand_id
1 'polypeptide(L)'
;MSTGTMSVIDLALWWLAFLIVTGLIPAFVIGYLLFPAKCRLKRMEYLVARLEPLVTDGTKAKLNSYRENTDQLIHNHYHPRNFILPLSFLTLVLMVGFYLLFSTAYPLFKFNALDDLLLSIPNSTFYGFFGGWFYALYSVVKRYRSADISPGLVLQLGYQVLLAGGVAYFAVTLTPDLLDSGVAFAVGFIPYDELTTWLHHTAQIRLGTTKLETAPDSGAKVIPAVDSLTTIQGLSPAHRERLGEENILTAQNLAYTNPLTLCLITNYEMPIIIDWIDQAYLRTFVNGSIIPQLAHMGIRGAVELAQVRAWLLELNSDEARQGFLKEIAQTLGRDIPGTQYLISQVAEDPQVEFLAIAWKEFGCG
;
A
#
# COMPACT_ATOMS: atom_id res chain seq x y z
N MET A 1 -22.11 34.42 31.56
CA MET A 1 -22.60 33.03 31.56
C MET A 1 -22.66 32.53 32.98
N SER A 2 -23.84 32.25 33.52
CA SER A 2 -23.97 31.67 34.87
C SER A 2 -23.27 30.31 34.86
N THR A 3 -22.35 30.11 35.80
CA THR A 3 -21.69 28.83 36.05
C THR A 3 -22.72 27.85 36.59
N GLY A 4 -23.53 27.27 35.69
CA GLY A 4 -24.32 26.11 36.02
C GLY A 4 -23.35 25.00 36.41
N THR A 5 -23.39 24.58 37.66
CA THR A 5 -22.69 23.36 38.09
C THR A 5 -23.21 22.22 37.21
N MET A 6 -22.33 21.68 36.37
CA MET A 6 -22.63 20.56 35.48
C MET A 6 -23.18 19.42 36.34
N SER A 7 -24.33 18.86 35.97
CA SER A 7 -24.90 17.77 36.76
C SER A 7 -23.99 16.55 36.68
N VAL A 8 -24.07 15.66 37.67
CA VAL A 8 -23.33 14.37 37.65
C VAL A 8 -23.66 13.57 36.40
N ILE A 9 -24.89 13.67 35.90
CA ILE A 9 -25.36 13.00 34.68
C ILE A 9 -24.66 13.57 33.45
N ASP A 10 -24.57 14.90 33.34
CA ASP A 10 -23.91 15.55 32.21
C ASP A 10 -22.41 15.18 32.16
N LEU A 11 -21.76 15.13 33.32
CA LEU A 11 -20.36 14.71 33.44
C LEU A 11 -20.18 13.25 32.99
N ALA A 12 -21.08 12.36 33.40
CA ALA A 12 -21.03 10.95 33.00
C ALA A 12 -21.23 10.78 31.48
N LEU A 13 -22.20 11.50 30.90
CA LEU A 13 -22.45 11.48 29.45
C LEU A 13 -21.26 12.03 28.66
N TRP A 14 -20.61 13.07 29.18
CA TRP A 14 -19.40 13.63 28.59
C TRP A 14 -18.27 12.60 28.51
N TRP A 15 -17.97 11.93 29.63
CA TRP A 15 -16.91 10.91 29.67
C TRP A 15 -17.25 9.71 28.79
N LEU A 16 -18.53 9.31 28.76
CA LEU A 16 -18.98 8.23 27.88
C LEU A 16 -18.76 8.60 26.40
N ALA A 17 -19.20 9.80 25.98
CA ALA A 17 -19.02 10.27 24.61
C ALA A 17 -17.52 10.35 24.25
N PHE A 18 -16.71 10.94 25.13
CA PHE A 18 -15.26 11.05 24.96
C PHE A 18 -14.59 9.68 24.79
N LEU A 19 -14.92 8.71 25.65
CA LEU A 19 -14.37 7.35 25.57
C LEU A 19 -14.81 6.63 24.29
N ILE A 20 -16.04 6.83 23.84
CA ILE A 20 -16.54 6.23 22.60
C ILE A 20 -15.75 6.78 21.40
N VAL A 21 -15.65 8.10 21.25
CA VAL A 21 -15.03 8.70 20.04
C VAL A 21 -13.51 8.48 19.98
N THR A 22 -12.83 8.54 21.14
CA THR A 22 -11.38 8.29 21.24
C THR A 22 -11.05 6.80 21.14
N GLY A 23 -11.90 5.93 21.68
CA GLY A 23 -11.70 4.49 21.73
C GLY A 23 -12.09 3.75 20.44
N LEU A 24 -12.91 4.35 19.56
CA LEU A 24 -13.45 3.68 18.39
C LEU A 24 -12.36 3.17 17.43
N ILE A 25 -11.44 4.05 17.00
CA ILE A 25 -10.37 3.67 16.07
C ILE A 25 -9.42 2.64 16.71
N PRO A 26 -8.89 2.85 17.94
CA PRO A 26 -8.08 1.84 18.62
C PRO A 26 -8.80 0.50 18.77
N ALA A 27 -10.11 0.48 19.06
CA ALA A 27 -10.88 -0.74 19.20
C ALA A 27 -10.91 -1.56 17.89
N PHE A 28 -11.05 -0.91 16.72
CA PHE A 28 -10.95 -1.60 15.43
C PHE A 28 -9.55 -2.21 15.19
N VAL A 29 -8.47 -1.47 15.53
CA VAL A 29 -7.10 -1.97 15.40
C VAL A 29 -6.85 -3.15 16.34
N ILE A 30 -7.33 -3.08 17.59
CA ILE A 30 -7.22 -4.20 18.55
C ILE A 30 -8.05 -5.39 18.06
N GLY A 31 -9.28 -5.17 17.61
CA GLY A 31 -10.12 -6.22 17.04
C GLY A 31 -9.46 -6.91 15.83
N TYR A 32 -8.72 -6.14 15.02
CA TYR A 32 -7.94 -6.66 13.91
C TYR A 32 -6.80 -7.60 14.37
N LEU A 33 -6.06 -7.20 15.40
CA LEU A 33 -4.96 -8.00 15.97
C LEU A 33 -5.47 -9.31 16.58
N LEU A 34 -6.68 -9.30 17.15
CA LEU A 34 -7.26 -10.47 17.81
C LEU A 34 -7.77 -11.54 16.83
N PHE A 35 -8.28 -11.14 15.67
CA PHE A 35 -8.97 -12.06 14.75
C PHE A 35 -8.37 -12.09 13.32
N PRO A 36 -8.55 -11.07 12.45
CA PRO A 36 -8.06 -11.12 11.06
C PRO A 36 -6.56 -11.42 10.92
N ALA A 37 -5.71 -10.84 11.78
CA ALA A 37 -4.26 -11.06 11.74
C ALA A 37 -3.92 -12.55 11.93
N LYS A 38 -4.58 -13.24 12.88
CA LYS A 38 -4.35 -14.68 13.13
C LYS A 38 -4.84 -15.54 11.98
N CYS A 39 -5.96 -15.18 11.34
CA CYS A 39 -6.46 -15.88 10.17
C CYS A 39 -5.49 -15.77 8.98
N ARG A 40 -4.85 -14.61 8.78
CA ARG A 40 -3.81 -14.42 7.76
C ARG A 40 -2.62 -15.35 7.98
N LEU A 41 -2.13 -15.47 9.20
CA LEU A 41 -1.00 -16.36 9.53
C LEU A 41 -1.31 -17.82 9.17
N LYS A 42 -2.49 -18.31 9.56
CA LYS A 42 -2.94 -19.67 9.21
C LYS A 42 -3.06 -19.89 7.70
N ARG A 43 -3.55 -18.89 6.96
CA ARG A 43 -3.62 -18.95 5.50
C ARG A 43 -2.21 -19.07 4.89
N MET A 44 -1.23 -18.33 5.43
CA MET A 44 0.15 -18.41 4.95
C MET A 44 0.77 -19.78 5.21
N GLU A 45 0.64 -20.31 6.43
CA GLU A 45 1.10 -21.66 6.77
C GLU A 45 0.52 -22.71 5.81
N TYR A 46 -0.77 -22.59 5.47
CA TYR A 46 -1.42 -23.45 4.50
C TYR A 46 -0.83 -23.32 3.08
N LEU A 47 -0.55 -22.11 2.60
CA LEU A 47 0.05 -21.89 1.27
C LEU A 47 1.46 -22.49 1.18
N VAL A 48 2.28 -22.29 2.23
CA VAL A 48 3.64 -22.85 2.30
C VAL A 48 3.59 -24.38 2.32
N ALA A 49 2.74 -24.97 3.15
CA ALA A 49 2.59 -26.42 3.24
C ALA A 49 2.12 -27.05 1.91
N ARG A 50 1.37 -26.30 1.10
CA ARG A 50 0.88 -26.75 -0.20
C ARG A 50 1.96 -26.68 -1.30
N LEU A 51 2.88 -25.72 -1.21
CA LEU A 51 4.03 -25.60 -2.13
C LEU A 51 5.15 -26.59 -1.82
N GLU A 52 5.42 -26.86 -0.54
CA GLU A 52 6.53 -27.69 -0.10
C GLU A 52 6.69 -29.05 -0.84
N PRO A 53 5.64 -29.85 -1.06
CA PRO A 53 5.79 -31.14 -1.74
C PRO A 53 6.03 -31.04 -3.25
N LEU A 54 5.83 -29.86 -3.86
CA LEU A 54 5.89 -29.67 -5.32
C LEU A 54 7.23 -29.13 -5.81
N VAL A 55 8.05 -28.64 -4.89
CA VAL A 55 9.30 -27.94 -5.19
C VAL A 55 10.45 -28.94 -5.28
N THR A 56 11.26 -28.81 -6.34
CA THR A 56 12.44 -29.66 -6.59
C THR A 56 13.58 -29.35 -5.61
N ASP A 57 14.55 -30.24 -5.42
CA ASP A 57 15.66 -30.02 -4.46
C ASP A 57 16.44 -28.71 -4.74
N GLY A 58 16.56 -28.33 -6.03
CA GLY A 58 17.18 -27.06 -6.43
C GLY A 58 16.37 -25.82 -6.02
N THR A 59 15.05 -25.88 -6.10
CA THR A 59 14.16 -24.79 -5.69
C THR A 59 13.79 -24.81 -4.20
N LYS A 60 14.05 -25.92 -3.50
CA LYS A 60 13.77 -26.09 -2.06
C LYS A 60 14.58 -25.13 -1.20
N ALA A 61 15.83 -24.87 -1.56
CA ALA A 61 16.66 -23.85 -0.90
C ALA A 61 16.03 -22.45 -0.98
N LYS A 62 15.44 -22.11 -2.14
CA LYS A 62 14.75 -20.85 -2.37
C LYS A 62 13.44 -20.76 -1.58
N LEU A 63 12.65 -21.84 -1.55
CA LEU A 63 11.45 -21.92 -0.72
C LEU A 63 11.78 -21.78 0.78
N ASN A 64 12.84 -22.41 1.26
CA ASN A 64 13.29 -22.27 2.64
C ASN A 64 13.71 -20.83 2.95
N SER A 65 14.46 -20.19 2.05
CA SER A 65 14.78 -18.76 2.18
C SER A 65 13.51 -17.90 2.23
N TYR A 66 12.51 -18.19 1.40
CA TYR A 66 11.22 -17.51 1.46
C TYR A 66 10.48 -17.75 2.77
N ARG A 67 10.53 -18.97 3.32
CA ARG A 67 9.92 -19.31 4.61
C ARG A 67 10.58 -18.54 5.75
N GLU A 68 11.90 -18.60 5.87
CA GLU A 68 12.63 -17.90 6.94
C GLU A 68 12.37 -16.39 6.89
N ASN A 69 12.40 -15.80 5.70
CA ASN A 69 12.07 -14.39 5.51
C ASN A 69 10.60 -14.10 5.86
N THR A 70 9.68 -15.01 5.55
CA THR A 70 8.25 -14.85 5.85
C THR A 70 7.99 -14.94 7.35
N ASP A 71 8.63 -15.86 8.07
CA ASP A 71 8.48 -15.99 9.53
C ASP A 71 8.99 -14.74 10.26
N GLN A 72 10.15 -14.22 9.84
CA GLN A 72 10.67 -12.95 10.35
C GLN A 72 9.72 -11.80 10.04
N LEU A 73 9.16 -11.77 8.84
CA LEU A 73 8.25 -10.71 8.41
C LEU A 73 6.89 -10.80 9.11
N ILE A 74 6.38 -12.01 9.35
CA ILE A 74 5.22 -12.28 10.20
C ILE A 74 5.43 -11.67 11.58
N HIS A 75 6.59 -11.95 12.18
CA HIS A 75 6.94 -11.42 13.48
C HIS A 75 7.08 -9.90 13.45
N ASN A 76 7.72 -9.34 12.42
CA ASN A 76 7.93 -7.90 12.33
C ASN A 76 6.66 -7.11 11.96
N HIS A 77 5.72 -7.71 11.24
CA HIS A 77 4.54 -6.99 10.75
C HIS A 77 3.30 -7.20 11.62
N TYR A 78 3.09 -8.40 12.17
CA TYR A 78 1.86 -8.76 12.87
C TYR A 78 2.01 -8.96 14.37
N HIS A 79 3.23 -8.90 14.91
CA HIS A 79 3.40 -9.07 16.34
C HIS A 79 2.76 -7.89 17.10
N PRO A 80 1.90 -8.14 18.11
CA PRO A 80 1.18 -7.09 18.82
C PRO A 80 2.08 -5.99 19.40
N ARG A 81 3.34 -6.33 19.71
CA ARG A 81 4.33 -5.35 20.21
C ARG A 81 4.62 -4.23 19.23
N ASN A 82 4.59 -4.49 17.92
CA ASN A 82 4.91 -3.48 16.90
C ASN A 82 3.77 -2.46 16.75
N PHE A 83 2.58 -2.79 17.24
CA PHE A 83 1.44 -1.88 17.29
C PHE A 83 1.43 -1.01 18.54
N ILE A 84 2.22 -1.32 19.59
CA ILE A 84 2.18 -0.56 20.85
C ILE A 84 2.48 0.91 20.61
N LEU A 85 3.59 1.23 19.94
CA LEU A 85 4.00 2.61 19.72
C LEU A 85 3.03 3.35 18.76
N PRO A 86 2.69 2.84 17.56
CA PRO A 86 1.73 3.47 16.66
C PRO A 86 0.35 3.68 17.29
N LEU A 87 -0.16 2.66 18.00
CA LEU A 87 -1.47 2.72 18.63
C LEU A 87 -1.48 3.69 19.81
N SER A 88 -0.41 3.72 20.62
CA SER A 88 -0.28 4.68 21.72
C SER A 88 -0.21 6.10 21.20
N PHE A 89 0.56 6.34 20.14
CA PHE A 89 0.63 7.65 19.48
C PHE A 89 -0.73 8.10 18.94
N LEU A 90 -1.41 7.24 18.17
CA LEU A 90 -2.75 7.54 17.65
C LEU A 90 -3.73 7.81 18.80
N THR A 91 -3.75 6.97 19.83
CA THR A 91 -4.63 7.13 20.99
C THR A 91 -4.36 8.45 21.72
N LEU A 92 -3.09 8.82 21.89
CA LEU A 92 -2.70 10.09 22.50
C LEU A 92 -3.18 11.28 21.67
N VAL A 93 -2.97 11.27 20.36
CA VAL A 93 -3.45 12.33 19.45
C VAL A 93 -4.96 12.47 19.53
N LEU A 94 -5.70 11.36 19.52
CA LEU A 94 -7.15 11.38 19.63
C LEU A 94 -7.61 11.88 21.00
N MET A 95 -7.00 11.40 22.09
CA MET A 95 -7.34 11.82 23.45
C MET A 95 -7.11 13.31 23.63
N VAL A 96 -5.96 13.84 23.22
CA VAL A 96 -5.65 15.27 23.33
C VAL A 96 -6.60 16.10 22.45
N GLY A 97 -6.77 15.73 21.18
CA GLY A 97 -7.61 16.50 20.25
C GLY A 97 -9.07 16.54 20.67
N PHE A 98 -9.66 15.40 21.06
CA PHE A 98 -11.01 15.37 21.58
C PHE A 98 -11.12 16.03 22.94
N TYR A 99 -10.12 15.92 23.83
CA TYR A 99 -10.17 16.60 25.12
C TYR A 99 -10.25 18.12 24.91
N LEU A 100 -9.44 18.69 24.01
CA LEU A 100 -9.48 20.10 23.66
C LEU A 100 -10.84 20.47 23.03
N LEU A 101 -11.34 19.68 22.07
CA LEU A 101 -12.64 19.89 21.42
C LEU A 101 -13.80 19.89 22.41
N PHE A 102 -13.84 18.93 23.31
CA PHE A 102 -14.92 18.83 24.28
C PHE A 102 -14.80 19.90 25.38
N SER A 103 -13.59 20.35 25.70
CA SER A 103 -13.35 21.42 26.68
C SER A 103 -13.80 22.79 26.18
N THR A 104 -13.80 23.05 24.87
CA THR A 104 -14.37 24.29 24.32
C THR A 104 -15.90 24.30 24.43
N ALA A 105 -16.55 23.15 24.28
CA ALA A 105 -18.00 23.03 24.45
C ALA A 105 -18.42 23.00 25.94
N TYR A 106 -17.64 22.31 26.78
CA TYR A 106 -17.91 22.10 28.20
C TYR A 106 -16.60 22.14 29.00
N PRO A 107 -16.20 23.30 29.56
CA PRO A 107 -14.96 23.41 30.32
C PRO A 107 -15.09 22.67 31.66
N LEU A 108 -14.63 21.41 31.70
CA LEU A 108 -14.66 20.56 32.89
C LEU A 108 -13.74 21.06 34.01
N PHE A 109 -12.60 21.63 33.62
CA PHE A 109 -11.60 22.14 34.54
C PHE A 109 -11.20 23.56 34.13
N LYS A 110 -11.36 24.52 35.05
CA LYS A 110 -10.85 25.89 34.84
C LYS A 110 -9.36 25.90 35.13
N PHE A 111 -8.56 25.79 34.09
CA PHE A 111 -7.13 26.04 34.18
C PHE A 111 -6.87 27.35 33.45
N ASN A 112 -6.63 28.43 34.19
CA ASN A 112 -6.50 29.78 33.61
C ASN A 112 -5.55 29.84 32.40
N ALA A 113 -4.46 29.08 32.41
CA ALA A 113 -3.50 29.02 31.29
C ALA A 113 -3.99 28.23 30.07
N LEU A 114 -4.83 27.20 30.25
CA LEU A 114 -5.41 26.43 29.16
C LEU A 114 -6.61 27.14 28.54
N ASP A 115 -7.36 27.91 29.34
CA ASP A 115 -8.51 28.66 28.86
C ASP A 115 -8.08 29.73 27.83
N ASP A 116 -7.00 30.47 28.13
CA ASP A 116 -6.42 31.44 27.19
C ASP A 116 -5.90 30.78 25.90
N LEU A 117 -5.28 29.61 26.02
CA LEU A 117 -4.82 28.83 24.86
C LEU A 117 -6.01 28.33 24.02
N LEU A 118 -7.04 27.77 24.65
CA LEU A 118 -8.23 27.24 23.97
C LEU A 118 -9.00 28.34 23.21
N LEU A 119 -9.12 29.53 23.81
CA LEU A 119 -9.74 30.69 23.17
C LEU A 119 -8.92 31.22 21.98
N SER A 120 -7.61 30.96 21.95
CA SER A 120 -6.75 31.37 20.83
C SER A 120 -6.84 30.44 19.61
N ILE A 121 -7.35 29.21 19.78
CA ILE A 121 -7.46 28.23 18.69
C ILE A 121 -8.74 28.50 17.89
N PRO A 122 -8.66 28.79 16.59
CA PRO A 122 -9.82 28.97 15.75
C PRO A 122 -10.68 27.71 15.65
N ASN A 123 -12.00 27.88 15.59
CA ASN A 123 -12.92 26.74 15.45
C ASN A 123 -12.62 25.88 14.21
N SER A 124 -12.11 26.46 13.12
CA SER A 124 -11.72 25.75 11.90
C SER A 124 -10.68 24.64 12.16
N THR A 125 -9.78 24.82 13.14
CA THR A 125 -8.80 23.79 13.55
C THR A 125 -9.50 22.53 14.04
N PHE A 126 -10.56 22.69 14.82
CA PHE A 126 -11.35 21.57 15.34
C PHE A 126 -12.13 20.86 14.23
N TYR A 127 -12.68 21.60 13.27
CA TYR A 127 -13.34 21.01 12.11
C TYR A 127 -12.37 20.22 11.23
N GLY A 128 -11.16 20.74 10.99
CA GLY A 128 -10.09 20.02 10.29
C GLY A 128 -9.67 18.74 11.01
N PHE A 129 -9.45 18.82 12.33
CA PHE A 129 -9.19 17.63 13.15
C PHE A 129 -10.31 16.58 13.02
N PHE A 130 -11.57 17.01 13.06
CA PHE A 130 -12.71 16.11 12.94
C PHE A 130 -12.81 15.46 11.55
N GLY A 131 -12.50 16.20 10.49
CA GLY A 131 -12.36 15.66 9.14
C GLY A 131 -11.28 14.56 9.07
N GLY A 132 -10.10 14.83 9.64
CA GLY A 132 -9.01 13.86 9.72
C GLY A 132 -9.39 12.61 10.52
N TRP A 133 -10.10 12.77 11.63
CA TRP A 133 -10.61 11.65 12.42
C TRP A 133 -11.59 10.77 11.61
N PHE A 134 -12.51 11.38 10.87
CA PHE A 134 -13.44 10.64 10.02
C PHE A 134 -12.72 9.88 8.91
N TYR A 135 -11.72 10.48 8.28
CA TYR A 135 -10.89 9.79 7.30
C TYR A 135 -10.16 8.61 7.93
N ALA A 136 -9.57 8.80 9.13
CA ALA A 136 -8.87 7.74 9.83
C ALA A 136 -9.80 6.57 10.18
N LEU A 137 -11.02 6.87 10.65
CA LEU A 137 -12.05 5.86 10.88
C LEU A 137 -12.43 5.13 9.59
N TYR A 138 -12.73 5.86 8.52
CA TYR A 138 -13.03 5.28 7.21
C TYR A 138 -11.92 4.35 6.72
N SER A 139 -10.67 4.80 6.82
CA SER A 139 -9.49 4.05 6.40
C SER A 139 -9.30 2.76 7.20
N VAL A 140 -9.47 2.83 8.53
CA VAL A 140 -9.39 1.65 9.39
C VAL A 140 -10.53 0.68 9.12
N VAL A 141 -11.77 1.14 8.91
CA VAL A 141 -12.90 0.26 8.57
C VAL A 141 -12.67 -0.42 7.21
N LYS A 142 -12.25 0.35 6.20
CA LYS A 142 -11.91 -0.18 4.87
C LYS A 142 -10.83 -1.27 4.97
N ARG A 143 -9.76 -1.00 5.73
CA ARG A 143 -8.65 -1.94 5.90
C ARG A 143 -8.95 -3.10 6.84
N TYR A 144 -9.82 -2.91 7.83
CA TYR A 144 -10.32 -4.01 8.64
C TYR A 144 -11.03 -5.06 7.77
N ARG A 145 -11.83 -4.60 6.79
CA ARG A 145 -12.54 -5.48 5.85
C ARG A 145 -11.60 -6.21 4.89
N SER A 146 -10.52 -5.57 4.42
CA SER A 146 -9.48 -6.23 3.63
C SER A 146 -8.45 -6.99 4.48
N ALA A 147 -8.68 -7.04 5.81
CA ALA A 147 -7.77 -7.59 6.80
C ALA A 147 -6.36 -6.99 6.74
N ASP A 148 -6.20 -5.74 6.33
CA ASP A 148 -4.93 -5.16 5.91
C ASP A 148 -4.50 -3.93 6.74
N ILE A 149 -4.27 -4.13 8.03
CA ILE A 149 -3.82 -3.05 8.92
C ILE A 149 -2.35 -3.29 9.26
N SER A 150 -1.48 -2.44 8.73
CA SER A 150 -0.05 -2.41 9.07
C SER A 150 0.23 -1.47 10.24
N PRO A 151 1.31 -1.67 11.01
CA PRO A 151 1.72 -0.71 12.04
C PRO A 151 2.00 0.69 11.47
N GLY A 152 2.56 0.75 10.26
CA GLY A 152 2.86 2.00 9.56
C GLY A 152 1.61 2.82 9.26
N LEU A 153 0.53 2.18 8.82
CA LEU A 153 -0.76 2.83 8.64
C LEU A 153 -1.24 3.48 9.95
N VAL A 154 -1.22 2.75 11.07
CA VAL A 154 -1.72 3.29 12.35
C VAL A 154 -0.97 4.55 12.76
N LEU A 155 0.34 4.58 12.51
CA LEU A 155 1.18 5.77 12.75
C LEU A 155 0.80 6.91 11.79
N GLN A 156 0.65 6.61 10.50
CA GLN A 156 0.25 7.57 9.47
C GLN A 156 -1.11 8.21 9.78
N LEU A 157 -2.08 7.44 10.29
CA LEU A 157 -3.39 7.95 10.69
C LEU A 157 -3.28 8.94 11.84
N GLY A 158 -2.43 8.67 12.83
CA GLY A 158 -2.17 9.62 13.92
C GLY A 158 -1.57 10.91 13.41
N TYR A 159 -0.62 10.81 12.48
CA TYR A 159 0.00 11.97 11.84
C TYR A 159 -1.00 12.77 11.00
N GLN A 160 -1.86 12.09 10.23
CA GLN A 160 -2.86 12.73 9.40
C GLN A 160 -3.88 13.52 10.20
N VAL A 161 -4.40 12.95 11.30
CA VAL A 161 -5.36 13.66 12.17
C VAL A 161 -4.72 14.94 12.74
N LEU A 162 -3.46 14.85 13.17
CA LEU A 162 -2.70 16.00 13.68
C LEU A 162 -2.47 17.04 12.57
N LEU A 163 -2.02 16.61 11.40
CA LEU A 163 -1.77 17.47 10.26
C LEU A 163 -3.03 18.16 9.77
N ALA A 164 -4.17 17.45 9.72
CA ALA A 164 -5.46 18.00 9.31
C ALA A 164 -5.88 19.20 10.17
N GLY A 165 -5.74 19.08 11.50
CA GLY A 165 -5.96 20.20 12.42
C GLY A 165 -4.96 21.34 12.19
N GLY A 166 -3.68 21.02 12.04
CA GLY A 166 -2.62 22.00 11.79
C GLY A 166 -2.81 22.78 10.48
N VAL A 167 -3.14 22.10 9.38
CA VAL A 167 -3.42 22.72 8.08
C VAL A 167 -4.62 23.64 8.18
N ALA A 168 -5.71 23.21 8.83
CA ALA A 168 -6.87 24.06 9.03
C ALA A 168 -6.56 25.31 9.88
N TYR A 169 -5.71 25.18 10.90
CA TYR A 169 -5.20 26.31 11.69
C TYR A 169 -4.41 27.31 10.81
N PHE A 170 -3.43 26.83 10.05
CA PHE A 170 -2.62 27.71 9.19
C PHE A 170 -3.44 28.33 8.08
N ALA A 171 -4.37 27.58 7.50
CA ALA A 171 -5.14 28.06 6.38
C ALA A 171 -6.15 29.15 6.81
N VAL A 172 -6.77 29.06 7.99
CA VAL A 172 -7.65 30.12 8.48
C VAL A 172 -6.89 31.38 8.90
N THR A 173 -5.66 31.23 9.42
CA THR A 173 -4.81 32.39 9.79
C THR A 173 -4.29 33.14 8.57
N LEU A 174 -4.04 32.44 7.45
CA LEU A 174 -3.60 33.04 6.20
C LEU A 174 -4.76 33.56 5.34
N THR A 175 -5.91 32.88 5.40
CA THR A 175 -7.09 33.21 4.59
C THR A 175 -8.38 33.11 5.42
N PRO A 176 -8.63 34.09 6.31
CA PRO A 176 -9.78 34.06 7.22
C PRO A 176 -11.13 33.98 6.50
N ASP A 177 -11.23 34.61 5.34
CA ASP A 177 -12.49 34.72 4.57
C ASP A 177 -12.84 33.46 3.76
N LEU A 178 -11.89 32.54 3.59
CA LEU A 178 -12.03 31.41 2.66
C LEU A 178 -12.39 30.09 3.34
N LEU A 179 -12.20 29.99 4.66
CA LEU A 179 -12.30 28.74 5.39
C LEU A 179 -13.41 28.80 6.43
N ASP A 180 -14.62 28.59 5.94
CA ASP A 180 -15.72 28.18 6.80
C ASP A 180 -15.46 26.80 7.44
N SER A 181 -16.29 26.46 8.42
CA SER A 181 -16.21 25.18 9.13
C SER A 181 -16.34 23.96 8.23
N GLY A 182 -17.11 24.06 7.13
CA GLY A 182 -17.33 22.97 6.18
C GLY A 182 -16.10 22.70 5.32
N VAL A 183 -15.46 23.76 4.82
CA VAL A 183 -14.21 23.66 4.03
C VAL A 183 -13.08 23.13 4.90
N ALA A 184 -12.95 23.61 6.15
CA ALA A 184 -11.93 23.10 7.07
C ALA A 184 -12.09 21.60 7.33
N PHE A 185 -13.33 21.13 7.54
CA PHE A 185 -13.64 19.71 7.64
C PHE A 185 -13.27 18.94 6.36
N ALA A 186 -13.68 19.45 5.21
CA ALA A 186 -13.41 18.80 3.92
C ALA A 186 -11.91 18.65 3.66
N VAL A 187 -11.12 19.70 3.95
CA VAL A 187 -9.65 19.65 3.86
C VAL A 187 -9.08 18.59 4.79
N GLY A 188 -9.61 18.47 6.01
CA GLY A 188 -9.17 17.44 6.95
C GLY A 188 -9.48 16.01 6.49
N PHE A 189 -10.56 15.83 5.72
CA PHE A 189 -10.95 14.51 5.19
C PHE A 189 -10.08 14.04 4.01
N ILE A 190 -9.25 14.91 3.43
CA ILE A 190 -8.36 14.56 2.32
C ILE A 190 -7.27 13.57 2.80
N PRO A 191 -6.99 12.49 2.05
CA PRO A 191 -5.86 11.60 2.31
C PRO A 191 -4.53 12.34 2.46
N TYR A 192 -3.63 11.82 3.28
CA TYR A 192 -2.31 12.43 3.49
C TYR A 192 -1.52 12.66 2.19
N ASP A 193 -1.50 11.68 1.28
CA ASP A 193 -0.73 11.76 0.04
C ASP A 193 -1.26 12.82 -0.92
N GLU A 194 -2.59 12.97 -0.97
CA GLU A 194 -3.25 14.03 -1.74
C GLU A 194 -3.04 15.40 -1.08
N LEU A 195 -3.12 15.48 0.26
CA LEU A 195 -2.96 16.70 1.02
C LEU A 195 -1.54 17.27 0.87
N THR A 196 -0.51 16.42 0.96
CA THR A 196 0.88 16.84 0.76
C THR A 196 1.16 17.27 -0.67
N THR A 197 0.65 16.54 -1.65
CA THR A 197 0.74 16.93 -3.07
C THR A 197 0.11 18.29 -3.31
N TRP A 198 -1.09 18.52 -2.75
CA TRP A 198 -1.79 19.80 -2.82
C TRP A 198 -1.02 20.93 -2.11
N LEU A 199 -0.46 20.66 -0.92
CA LEU A 199 0.36 21.62 -0.17
C LEU A 199 1.61 22.01 -0.95
N HIS A 200 2.33 21.04 -1.51
CA HIS A 200 3.51 21.28 -2.33
C HIS A 200 3.18 22.14 -3.56
N HIS A 201 2.12 21.79 -4.28
CA HIS A 201 1.67 22.54 -5.45
C HIS A 201 1.26 23.98 -5.09
N THR A 202 0.53 24.16 -3.99
CA THR A 202 0.09 25.49 -3.53
C THR A 202 1.27 26.34 -3.07
N ALA A 203 2.22 25.75 -2.33
CA ALA A 203 3.43 26.42 -1.90
C ALA A 203 4.30 26.87 -3.08
N GLN A 204 4.47 26.01 -4.10
CA GLN A 204 5.23 26.34 -5.31
C GLN A 204 4.62 27.50 -6.10
N ILE A 205 3.29 27.51 -6.26
CA ILE A 205 2.58 28.62 -6.94
C ILE A 205 2.76 29.93 -6.16
N ARG A 206 2.62 29.89 -4.83
CA ARG A 206 2.65 31.10 -3.99
C ARG A 206 4.06 31.64 -3.76
N LEU A 207 5.08 30.79 -3.71
CA LEU A 207 6.48 31.19 -3.53
C LEU A 207 7.14 31.66 -4.83
N GLY A 208 6.40 31.71 -5.95
CA GLY A 208 6.89 32.25 -7.21
C GLY A 208 8.01 31.43 -7.84
N THR A 209 8.22 30.19 -7.39
CA THR A 209 9.20 29.25 -7.98
C THR A 209 8.66 28.57 -9.22
N THR A 210 7.86 29.28 -10.02
CA THR A 210 7.42 28.85 -11.35
C THR A 210 8.59 28.93 -12.33
N LYS A 211 9.54 28.00 -12.18
CA LYS A 211 10.10 27.36 -13.37
C LYS A 211 9.16 26.20 -13.67
N LEU A 212 8.34 26.38 -14.70
CA LEU A 212 7.63 25.30 -15.35
C LEU A 212 8.64 24.22 -15.76
N GLU A 213 8.76 23.17 -14.96
CA GLU A 213 8.73 21.84 -15.57
C GLU A 213 7.25 21.51 -15.70
N THR A 214 6.77 21.44 -16.94
CA THR A 214 5.56 20.70 -17.27
C THR A 214 5.57 19.39 -16.49
N ALA A 215 4.52 19.16 -15.70
CA ALA A 215 4.24 17.87 -15.05
C ALA A 215 4.65 16.70 -15.97
N PRO A 216 5.40 15.73 -15.44
CA PRO A 216 4.93 14.83 -14.41
C PRO A 216 5.68 15.06 -13.09
N ASP A 217 5.46 14.23 -12.06
CA ASP A 217 6.28 14.16 -10.85
C ASP A 217 5.77 14.92 -9.60
N SER A 218 4.74 14.34 -8.99
CA SER A 218 4.87 13.99 -7.57
C SER A 218 6.28 13.45 -7.33
N GLY A 219 7.06 14.00 -6.40
CA GLY A 219 8.50 13.79 -6.18
C GLY A 219 9.01 12.36 -5.92
N ALA A 220 8.26 11.33 -6.32
CA ALA A 220 8.83 10.09 -6.78
C ALA A 220 9.77 10.37 -7.96
N LYS A 221 10.99 9.82 -7.91
CA LYS A 221 11.84 9.59 -9.09
C LYS A 221 10.92 9.34 -10.30
N VAL A 222 11.11 10.04 -11.43
CA VAL A 222 10.58 9.61 -12.72
C VAL A 222 11.11 8.19 -12.94
N ILE A 223 10.33 7.20 -12.54
CA ILE A 223 10.59 5.83 -12.92
C ILE A 223 10.30 5.85 -14.42
N PRO A 224 11.29 5.51 -15.28
CA PRO A 224 11.06 5.45 -16.71
C PRO A 224 9.73 4.72 -16.97
N ALA A 225 8.89 5.22 -17.87
CA ALA A 225 7.57 4.62 -18.12
C ALA A 225 7.64 3.10 -18.39
N VAL A 226 8.79 2.64 -18.90
CA VAL A 226 9.15 1.23 -19.16
C VAL A 226 9.27 0.39 -17.88
N ASP A 227 9.73 0.98 -16.78
CA ASP A 227 9.96 0.34 -15.47
C ASP A 227 8.82 0.59 -14.47
N SER A 228 7.80 1.35 -14.88
CA SER A 228 6.64 1.67 -14.05
C SER A 228 5.71 0.47 -13.90
N LEU A 229 5.13 0.30 -12.71
CA LEU A 229 4.07 -0.68 -12.44
C LEU A 229 2.81 -0.48 -13.30
N THR A 230 2.66 0.68 -13.96
CA THR A 230 1.54 0.95 -14.88
C THR A 230 1.49 0.02 -16.09
N THR A 231 2.63 -0.61 -16.40
CA THR A 231 2.80 -1.45 -17.59
C THR A 231 2.45 -2.92 -17.35
N ILE A 232 2.30 -3.34 -16.09
CA ILE A 232 1.89 -4.70 -15.72
C ILE A 232 0.37 -4.84 -15.87
N GLN A 233 -0.08 -5.86 -16.59
CA GLN A 233 -1.49 -6.11 -16.80
C GLN A 233 -2.13 -6.62 -15.49
N GLY A 234 -3.36 -6.16 -15.20
CA GLY A 234 -4.09 -6.55 -13.99
C GLY A 234 -3.76 -5.72 -12.74
N LEU A 235 -2.81 -4.79 -12.80
CA LEU A 235 -2.58 -3.82 -11.73
C LEU A 235 -3.53 -2.61 -11.83
N SER A 236 -4.54 -2.59 -10.97
CA SER A 236 -5.41 -1.43 -10.79
C SER A 236 -4.63 -0.29 -10.08
N PRO A 237 -5.11 0.97 -10.14
CA PRO A 237 -4.51 2.07 -9.37
C PRO A 237 -4.40 1.76 -7.87
N ALA A 238 -5.42 1.12 -7.30
CA ALA A 238 -5.43 0.71 -5.89
C ALA A 238 -4.36 -0.36 -5.59
N HIS A 239 -4.09 -1.28 -6.53
CA HIS A 239 -3.00 -2.24 -6.37
C HIS A 239 -1.65 -1.53 -6.33
N ARG A 240 -1.43 -0.55 -7.22
CA ARG A 240 -0.18 0.21 -7.28
C ARG A 240 0.06 1.05 -6.04
N GLU A 241 -0.97 1.73 -5.54
CA GLU A 241 -0.92 2.48 -4.28
C GLU A 241 -0.48 1.56 -3.14
N ARG A 242 -1.14 0.41 -3.00
CA ARG A 242 -0.84 -0.56 -1.95
C ARG A 242 0.56 -1.16 -2.07
N LEU A 243 1.04 -1.44 -3.28
CA LEU A 243 2.42 -1.88 -3.53
C LEU A 243 3.43 -0.77 -3.20
N GLY A 244 3.08 0.48 -3.49
CA GLY A 244 3.87 1.66 -3.15
C GLY A 244 4.06 1.83 -1.64
N GLU A 245 3.04 1.53 -0.83
CA GLU A 245 3.15 1.49 0.64
C GLU A 245 4.20 0.49 1.13
N GLU A 246 4.45 -0.59 0.39
CA GLU A 246 5.49 -1.59 0.68
C GLU A 246 6.82 -1.28 -0.04
N ASN A 247 6.98 -0.07 -0.57
CA ASN A 247 8.15 0.38 -1.35
C ASN A 247 8.40 -0.43 -2.64
N ILE A 248 7.36 -1.06 -3.18
CA ILE A 248 7.40 -1.70 -4.50
C ILE A 248 6.90 -0.68 -5.51
N LEU A 249 7.84 0.05 -6.11
CA LEU A 249 7.53 1.17 -7.02
C LEU A 249 7.79 0.85 -8.50
N THR A 250 8.67 -0.11 -8.77
CA THR A 250 9.10 -0.48 -10.13
C THR A 250 8.73 -1.93 -10.45
N ALA A 251 8.62 -2.23 -11.75
CA ALA A 251 8.51 -3.61 -12.23
C ALA A 251 9.70 -4.46 -11.75
N GLN A 252 10.91 -3.91 -11.72
CA GLN A 252 12.08 -4.61 -11.20
C GLN A 252 11.96 -4.97 -9.71
N ASN A 253 11.47 -4.06 -8.86
CA ASN A 253 11.24 -4.36 -7.44
C ASN A 253 10.24 -5.51 -7.30
N LEU A 254 9.14 -5.45 -8.06
CA LEU A 254 8.11 -6.48 -8.06
C LEU A 254 8.66 -7.83 -8.56
N ALA A 255 9.45 -7.82 -9.63
CA ALA A 255 10.07 -8.99 -10.23
C ALA A 255 10.88 -9.82 -9.23
N TYR A 256 11.63 -9.18 -8.33
CA TYR A 256 12.46 -9.88 -7.33
C TYR A 256 11.80 -10.02 -5.95
N THR A 257 10.53 -9.62 -5.82
CA THR A 257 9.79 -9.74 -4.56
C THR A 257 9.41 -11.20 -4.30
N ASN A 258 9.49 -11.63 -3.04
CA ASN A 258 8.99 -12.93 -2.63
C ASN A 258 7.44 -12.97 -2.69
N PRO A 259 6.82 -13.85 -3.51
CA PRO A 259 5.37 -13.95 -3.64
C PRO A 259 4.66 -14.29 -2.32
N LEU A 260 5.27 -15.10 -1.46
CA LEU A 260 4.73 -15.41 -0.14
C LEU A 260 4.69 -14.14 0.72
N THR A 261 5.81 -13.42 0.80
CA THR A 261 5.87 -12.14 1.49
C THR A 261 4.82 -11.17 0.97
N LEU A 262 4.68 -11.05 -0.35
CA LEU A 262 3.72 -10.13 -0.94
C LEU A 262 2.27 -10.52 -0.62
N CYS A 263 1.96 -11.82 -0.65
CA CYS A 263 0.64 -12.34 -0.29
C CYS A 263 0.32 -12.07 1.18
N LEU A 264 1.32 -12.21 2.05
CA LEU A 264 1.16 -11.91 3.46
C LEU A 264 0.86 -10.44 3.71
N ILE A 265 1.67 -9.53 3.15
CA ILE A 265 1.56 -8.09 3.47
C ILE A 265 0.34 -7.45 2.80
N THR A 266 0.02 -7.82 1.56
CA THR A 266 -1.08 -7.20 0.81
C THR A 266 -2.42 -7.93 0.90
N ASN A 267 -2.40 -9.24 1.21
CA ASN A 267 -3.56 -10.14 1.13
C ASN A 267 -4.24 -10.18 -0.24
N TYR A 268 -3.48 -9.91 -1.29
CA TYR A 268 -3.89 -10.32 -2.62
C TYR A 268 -3.77 -11.84 -2.76
N GLU A 269 -4.60 -12.39 -3.63
CA GLU A 269 -4.62 -13.82 -3.90
C GLU A 269 -3.32 -14.25 -4.59
N MET A 270 -2.83 -15.42 -4.22
CA MET A 270 -1.57 -15.96 -4.73
C MET A 270 -1.51 -16.01 -6.27
N PRO A 271 -2.56 -16.42 -7.01
CA PRO A 271 -2.51 -16.44 -8.48
C PRO A 271 -2.26 -15.06 -9.08
N ILE A 272 -2.91 -14.03 -8.52
CA ILE A 272 -2.77 -12.64 -8.98
C ILE A 272 -1.34 -12.15 -8.74
N ILE A 273 -0.78 -12.46 -7.57
CA ILE A 273 0.61 -12.10 -7.23
C ILE A 273 1.60 -12.79 -8.16
N ILE A 274 1.42 -14.08 -8.42
CA ILE A 274 2.29 -14.84 -9.33
C ILE A 274 2.23 -14.24 -10.74
N ASP A 275 1.04 -13.92 -11.24
CA ASP A 275 0.86 -13.28 -12.56
C ASP A 275 1.62 -11.95 -12.64
N TRP A 276 1.49 -11.10 -11.62
CA TRP A 276 2.17 -9.81 -11.58
C TRP A 276 3.69 -9.94 -11.52
N ILE A 277 4.19 -10.87 -10.69
CA ILE A 277 5.63 -11.12 -10.56
C ILE A 277 6.17 -11.71 -11.85
N ASP A 278 5.46 -12.65 -12.50
CA ASP A 278 5.88 -13.28 -13.74
C ASP A 278 5.98 -12.28 -14.90
N GLN A 279 4.97 -11.43 -15.07
CA GLN A 279 5.01 -10.32 -16.04
C GLN A 279 6.13 -9.32 -15.75
N ALA A 280 6.35 -9.01 -14.46
CA ALA A 280 7.42 -8.13 -14.04
C ALA A 280 8.80 -8.75 -14.28
N TYR A 281 8.93 -10.06 -14.08
CA TYR A 281 10.17 -10.81 -14.27
C TYR A 281 10.56 -10.88 -15.73
N LEU A 282 9.61 -11.08 -16.65
CA LEU A 282 9.86 -11.02 -18.10
C LEU A 282 10.56 -9.71 -18.50
N ARG A 283 10.15 -8.58 -17.93
CA ARG A 283 10.72 -7.25 -18.22
C ARG A 283 12.18 -7.08 -17.77
N THR A 284 12.70 -7.99 -16.94
CA THR A 284 14.14 -8.00 -16.61
C THR A 284 15.00 -8.55 -17.75
N PHE A 285 14.39 -9.32 -18.66
CA PHE A 285 15.08 -9.96 -19.79
C PHE A 285 14.90 -9.22 -21.12
N VAL A 286 13.74 -8.56 -21.29
CA VAL A 286 13.33 -7.95 -22.55
C VAL A 286 12.97 -6.48 -22.36
N ASN A 287 13.11 -5.68 -23.43
CA ASN A 287 12.72 -4.27 -23.38
C ASN A 287 11.20 -4.13 -23.18
N GLY A 288 10.75 -3.23 -22.30
CA GLY A 288 9.31 -3.07 -22.08
C GLY A 288 8.51 -2.63 -23.31
N SER A 289 9.15 -2.06 -24.34
CA SER A 289 8.48 -1.67 -25.60
C SER A 289 8.01 -2.85 -26.45
N ILE A 290 8.62 -4.04 -26.30
CA ILE A 290 8.29 -5.23 -27.08
C ILE A 290 7.29 -6.15 -26.39
N ILE A 291 6.94 -5.87 -25.12
CA ILE A 291 5.98 -6.66 -24.34
C ILE A 291 4.62 -6.81 -25.04
N PRO A 292 4.00 -5.77 -25.63
CA PRO A 292 2.74 -5.93 -26.34
C PRO A 292 2.85 -6.88 -27.54
N GLN A 293 3.98 -6.89 -28.23
CA GLN A 293 4.22 -7.75 -29.40
C GLN A 293 4.37 -9.21 -28.96
N LEU A 294 5.12 -9.46 -27.88
CA LEU A 294 5.20 -10.80 -27.28
C LEU A 294 3.84 -11.29 -26.77
N ALA A 295 3.03 -10.42 -26.19
CA ALA A 295 1.69 -10.77 -25.74
C ALA A 295 0.76 -11.19 -26.90
N HIS A 296 0.89 -10.60 -28.09
CA HIS A 296 0.17 -11.04 -29.29
C HIS A 296 0.58 -12.46 -29.74
N MET A 297 1.79 -12.90 -29.39
CA MET A 297 2.27 -14.27 -29.62
C MET A 297 1.89 -15.24 -28.48
N GLY A 298 1.11 -14.79 -27.49
CA GLY A 298 0.74 -15.58 -26.32
C GLY A 298 1.79 -15.61 -25.20
N ILE A 299 2.85 -14.80 -25.28
CA ILE A 299 3.91 -14.71 -24.27
C ILE A 299 3.64 -13.49 -23.39
N ARG A 300 3.03 -13.71 -22.21
CA ARG A 300 2.67 -12.63 -21.28
C ARG A 300 3.68 -12.43 -20.16
N GLY A 301 4.26 -13.51 -19.66
CA GLY A 301 5.26 -13.53 -18.59
C GLY A 301 6.47 -14.40 -18.93
N ALA A 302 7.36 -14.54 -17.95
CA ALA A 302 8.59 -15.29 -18.09
C ALA A 302 8.31 -16.81 -18.15
N VAL A 303 7.25 -17.28 -17.48
CA VAL A 303 6.80 -18.67 -17.54
C VAL A 303 6.40 -19.06 -18.96
N GLU A 304 5.61 -18.26 -19.67
CA GLU A 304 5.28 -18.58 -21.08
C GLU A 304 6.52 -18.48 -21.99
N LEU A 305 7.43 -17.53 -21.75
CA LEU A 305 8.68 -17.45 -22.52
C LEU A 305 9.55 -18.71 -22.32
N ALA A 306 9.60 -19.27 -21.11
CA ALA A 306 10.27 -20.54 -20.85
C ALA A 306 9.57 -21.72 -21.56
N GLN A 307 8.24 -21.72 -21.62
CA GLN A 307 7.46 -22.76 -22.30
C GLN A 307 7.70 -22.81 -23.81
N VAL A 308 8.15 -21.70 -24.43
CA VAL A 308 8.58 -21.68 -25.84
C VAL A 308 9.60 -22.79 -26.12
N ARG A 309 10.50 -23.08 -25.17
CA ARG A 309 11.47 -24.19 -25.32
C ARG A 309 10.77 -25.53 -25.53
N ALA A 310 9.71 -25.81 -24.77
CA ALA A 310 8.92 -27.03 -24.92
C ALA A 310 8.15 -27.04 -26.24
N TRP A 311 7.50 -25.93 -26.60
CA TRP A 311 6.77 -25.81 -27.88
C TRP A 311 7.67 -26.06 -29.08
N LEU A 312 8.93 -25.58 -29.05
CA LEU A 312 9.90 -25.83 -30.12
C LEU A 312 10.26 -27.31 -30.29
N LEU A 313 10.21 -28.10 -29.21
CA LEU A 313 10.46 -29.55 -29.25
C LEU A 313 9.25 -30.32 -29.77
N GLU A 314 8.04 -29.79 -29.58
CA GLU A 314 6.79 -30.38 -30.08
C GLU A 314 6.59 -30.17 -31.60
N LEU A 315 7.30 -29.22 -32.21
CA LEU A 315 7.24 -28.97 -33.65
C LEU A 315 7.92 -30.10 -34.45
N ASN A 316 7.15 -30.68 -35.38
CA ASN A 316 7.53 -31.85 -36.17
C ASN A 316 8.54 -31.57 -37.31
N SER A 317 8.65 -30.32 -37.78
CA SER A 317 9.58 -29.96 -38.86
C SER A 317 10.57 -28.90 -38.42
N ASP A 318 11.83 -29.05 -38.87
CA ASP A 318 12.87 -28.05 -38.62
C ASP A 318 12.52 -26.70 -39.26
N GLU A 319 11.79 -26.71 -40.37
CA GLU A 319 11.28 -25.51 -41.04
C GLU A 319 10.28 -24.74 -40.16
N ALA A 320 9.35 -25.43 -39.50
CA ALA A 320 8.41 -24.80 -38.58
C ALA A 320 9.12 -24.26 -37.34
N ARG A 321 10.08 -25.02 -36.80
CA ARG A 321 10.89 -24.59 -35.65
C ARG A 321 11.70 -23.33 -35.96
N GLN A 322 12.37 -23.30 -37.11
CA GLN A 322 13.13 -22.13 -37.58
C GLN A 322 12.21 -20.94 -37.90
N GLY A 323 11.04 -21.19 -38.49
CA GLY A 323 10.03 -20.16 -38.76
C GLY A 323 9.56 -19.46 -37.49
N PHE A 324 9.16 -20.23 -36.47
CA PHE A 324 8.71 -19.68 -35.20
C PHE A 324 9.82 -18.96 -34.43
N LEU A 325 11.03 -19.53 -34.40
CA LEU A 325 12.21 -18.87 -33.82
C LEU A 325 12.54 -17.55 -34.52
N LYS A 326 12.41 -17.51 -35.85
CA LYS A 326 12.65 -16.28 -36.63
C LYS A 326 11.63 -15.20 -36.29
N GLU A 327 10.37 -15.56 -36.10
CA GLU A 327 9.31 -14.62 -35.69
C GLU A 327 9.60 -14.04 -34.29
N ILE A 328 9.93 -14.89 -33.31
CA ILE A 328 10.31 -14.42 -31.96
C ILE A 328 11.58 -13.56 -32.03
N ALA A 329 12.59 -13.98 -32.78
CA ALA A 329 13.85 -13.24 -32.92
C ALA A 329 13.63 -11.85 -33.54
N GLN A 330 12.75 -11.75 -34.54
CA GLN A 330 12.33 -10.47 -35.14
C GLN A 330 11.65 -9.56 -34.12
N THR A 331 10.72 -10.10 -33.33
CA THR A 331 10.03 -9.35 -32.26
C THR A 331 11.00 -8.91 -31.16
N LEU A 332 11.96 -9.75 -30.79
CA LEU A 332 12.98 -9.42 -29.79
C LEU A 332 14.06 -8.46 -30.31
N GLY A 333 14.14 -8.24 -31.62
CA GLY A 333 15.23 -7.49 -32.26
C GLY A 333 16.59 -8.17 -32.09
N ARG A 334 16.62 -9.52 -32.02
CA ARG A 334 17.82 -10.33 -31.83
C ARG A 334 18.01 -11.30 -32.99
N ASP A 335 19.19 -11.90 -33.08
CA ASP A 335 19.43 -13.03 -33.97
C ASP A 335 18.83 -14.33 -33.39
N ILE A 336 18.70 -15.36 -34.23
CA ILE A 336 18.13 -16.65 -33.83
C ILE A 336 18.97 -17.30 -32.70
N PRO A 337 20.32 -17.37 -32.78
CA PRO A 337 21.14 -17.89 -31.70
C PRO A 337 20.96 -17.13 -30.37
N GLY A 338 20.95 -15.79 -30.40
CA GLY A 338 20.74 -14.98 -29.20
C GLY A 338 19.34 -15.16 -28.60
N THR A 339 18.34 -15.42 -29.42
CA THR A 339 16.96 -15.73 -29.00
C THR A 339 16.89 -17.11 -28.33
N GLN A 340 17.50 -18.13 -28.94
CA GLN A 340 17.59 -19.47 -28.35
C GLN A 340 18.33 -19.47 -27.01
N TYR A 341 19.43 -18.72 -26.93
CA TYR A 341 20.16 -18.54 -25.69
C TYR A 341 19.29 -17.89 -24.62
N LEU A 342 18.58 -16.80 -24.95
CA LEU A 342 17.69 -16.13 -24.01
C LEU A 342 16.57 -17.07 -23.49
N ILE A 343 15.88 -17.77 -24.39
CA ILE A 343 14.83 -18.73 -24.02
C ILE A 343 15.40 -19.81 -23.09
N SER A 344 16.61 -20.30 -23.38
CA SER A 344 17.26 -21.32 -22.55
C SER A 344 17.62 -20.77 -21.17
N GLN A 345 18.15 -19.54 -21.09
CA GLN A 345 18.43 -18.88 -19.82
C GLN A 345 17.17 -18.70 -18.98
N VAL A 346 16.06 -18.24 -19.57
CA VAL A 346 14.78 -18.04 -18.86
C VAL A 346 14.20 -19.38 -18.40
N ALA A 347 14.29 -20.42 -19.23
CA ALA A 347 13.79 -21.76 -18.90
C ALA A 347 14.60 -22.48 -17.80
N GLU A 348 15.88 -22.13 -17.64
CA GLU A 348 16.77 -22.69 -16.62
C GLU A 348 16.84 -21.83 -15.35
N ASP A 349 16.12 -20.71 -15.30
CA ASP A 349 16.11 -19.83 -14.14
C ASP A 349 15.26 -20.43 -13.00
N PRO A 350 15.83 -20.61 -11.78
CA PRO A 350 15.11 -21.16 -10.63
C PRO A 350 13.88 -20.35 -10.21
N GLN A 351 13.85 -19.05 -10.52
CA GLN A 351 12.68 -18.21 -10.29
C GLN A 351 11.52 -18.58 -11.21
N VAL A 352 11.80 -18.80 -12.49
CA VAL A 352 10.77 -19.15 -13.47
C VAL A 352 10.24 -20.55 -13.19
N GLU A 353 11.12 -21.49 -12.82
CA GLU A 353 10.71 -22.82 -12.33
C GLU A 353 9.77 -22.71 -11.13
N PHE A 354 10.14 -21.91 -10.13
CA PHE A 354 9.30 -21.68 -8.95
C PHE A 354 7.94 -21.06 -9.32
N LEU A 355 7.92 -20.03 -10.17
CA LEU A 355 6.68 -19.37 -10.61
C LEU A 355 5.78 -20.33 -11.39
N ALA A 356 6.36 -21.18 -12.24
CA ALA A 356 5.61 -22.20 -12.99
C ALA A 356 4.97 -23.25 -12.06
N ILE A 357 5.71 -23.73 -11.05
CA ILE A 357 5.18 -24.65 -10.03
C ILE A 357 4.04 -23.98 -9.26
N ALA A 358 4.25 -22.74 -8.81
CA ALA A 358 3.25 -21.99 -8.06
C ALA A 358 2.00 -21.69 -8.91
N TRP A 359 2.16 -21.36 -10.19
CA TRP A 359 1.06 -21.16 -11.12
C TRP A 359 0.23 -22.42 -11.31
N LYS A 360 0.87 -23.58 -11.46
CA LYS A 360 0.18 -24.86 -11.59
C LYS A 360 -0.66 -25.19 -10.35
N GLU A 361 -0.15 -24.86 -9.17
CA GLU A 361 -0.82 -25.19 -7.91
C GLU A 361 -1.97 -24.24 -7.54
N PHE A 362 -1.82 -22.95 -7.85
CA PHE A 362 -2.77 -21.92 -7.44
C PHE A 362 -3.61 -21.35 -8.59
N GLY A 363 -3.09 -21.34 -9.81
CA GLY A 363 -3.73 -20.74 -10.99
C GLY A 363 -4.74 -21.64 -11.70
N CYS A 364 -4.61 -22.96 -11.56
CA CYS A 364 -5.58 -23.94 -12.09
C CYS A 364 -6.65 -24.27 -11.03
N GLY A 365 -7.53 -23.30 -10.76
CA GLY A 365 -8.70 -23.45 -9.90
C GLY A 365 -9.99 -23.61 -10.69
#